data_AF-A0A642KWF5-F1
#
_entry.id   AF-A0A642KWF5-F1
#
_cell.length_a   1.000
_cell.length_b   1.000
_cell.length_c   1.000
_cell.angle_alpha   90.00
_cell.angle_beta   90.00
_cell.angle_gamma   90.00
#
_symmetry.space_group_name_H-M   'P 1'
#
loop_
_entity.id
_entity.type
_entity.pdbx_description
1 polymer ?
#
loop_
_entity_poly.entity_id
_entity_poly.type
_entity_poly.pdbx_seq_one_letter_code
_entity_poly.pdbx_strand_id
1 'polypeptide(L)' 'MIIYSKTGTIILDIEVDDTSYRYRAIRQGDKVYLYFSLTNHVEIPIYSYINYQGQRYTLWKPENLTKHGERNLDYVVE' A
#
# COMPACT_ATOMS: atom_id res chain seq x y z
N MET A 1 2.12 6.25 -8.09
CA MET A 1 1.69 6.10 -6.68
C MET A 1 2.92 6.15 -5.82
N ILE A 2 2.93 7.03 -4.83
CA ILE A 2 4.11 7.25 -3.99
C ILE A 2 3.85 6.71 -2.59
N ILE A 3 4.74 5.83 -2.14
CA ILE A 3 4.82 5.35 -0.75
C ILE A 3 5.83 6.20 0.00
N TYR A 4 5.38 6.79 1.09
CA TYR A 4 6.19 7.61 1.96
C TYR A 4 6.54 6.86 3.23
N SER A 5 7.72 7.12 3.77
CA SER A 5 8.10 6.67 5.11
C SER A 5 7.39 7.48 6.18
N LYS A 6 7.48 7.01 7.43
CA LYS A 6 7.04 7.76 8.62
C LYS A 6 7.61 9.19 8.71
N THR A 7 8.76 9.43 8.08
CA THR A 7 9.45 10.74 8.08
C THR A 7 9.07 11.62 6.90
N GLY A 8 8.23 11.13 5.97
CA GLY A 8 7.84 11.85 4.75
C GLY A 8 8.80 11.68 3.58
N THR A 9 9.91 10.95 3.73
CA THR A 9 10.78 10.57 2.61
C THR A 9 10.08 9.58 1.68
N ILE A 10 10.26 9.73 0.38
CA ILE A 10 9.77 8.80 -0.63
C ILE A 10 10.54 7.48 -0.51
N ILE A 11 9.82 6.38 -0.24
CA ILE A 11 10.36 5.02 -0.24
C ILE A 11 10.27 4.44 -1.64
N LEU A 12 9.11 4.62 -2.27
CA LEU A 12 8.78 3.96 -3.52
C LEU A 12 7.89 4.87 -4.36
N ASP A 13 8.20 4.96 -5.64
CA ASP A 13 7.31 5.53 -6.66
C ASP A 13 7.02 4.44 -7.70
N ILE A 14 5.77 4.00 -7.74
CA ILE A 14 5.30 2.87 -8.55
C ILE A 14 4.08 3.28 -9.34
N GLU A 15 3.98 2.77 -10.57
CA GLU A 15 2.70 2.72 -11.24
C GLU A 15 1.84 1.61 -10.62
N VAL A 16 0.62 1.99 -10.24
CA VAL A 16 -0.38 1.05 -9.71
C VAL A 16 -1.35 0.72 -10.84
N ASP A 17 -1.80 -0.52 -10.85
CA ASP A 17 -2.78 -1.00 -11.82
C ASP A 17 -4.16 -0.36 -11.55
N ASP A 18 -4.94 -0.12 -12.61
CA ASP A 18 -6.30 0.42 -12.57
C ASP A 18 -7.27 -0.47 -11.78
N THR A 19 -6.92 -1.74 -11.58
CA THR A 19 -7.66 -2.69 -10.72
C THR A 19 -7.51 -2.39 -9.23
N SER A 20 -6.63 -1.46 -8.83
CA SER A 20 -6.46 -1.03 -7.45
C SER A 20 -7.71 -0.32 -6.93
N TYR A 21 -8.23 -0.75 -5.79
CA TYR A 21 -9.50 -0.24 -5.26
C TYR A 21 -9.46 0.05 -3.77
N ARG A 22 -10.31 0.98 -3.37
CA ARG A 22 -10.59 1.25 -1.96
C ARG A 22 -11.76 0.40 -1.51
N TYR A 23 -11.56 -0.38 -0.46
CA TYR A 23 -12.59 -1.15 0.20
C TYR A 23 -13.11 -0.41 1.43
N ARG A 24 -14.39 -0.01 1.43
CA ARG A 24 -15.02 0.62 2.58
C ARG A 24 -16.07 -0.32 3.15
N ALA A 25 -15.81 -0.87 4.33
CA ALA A 25 -16.80 -1.67 5.05
C ALA A 25 -17.21 -0.96 6.35
N ILE A 26 -18.52 -0.79 6.52
CA ILE A 26 -19.16 -0.10 7.66
C ILE A 26 -18.71 -0.67 9.03
N ARG A 27 -18.30 -1.95 9.08
CA ARG A 27 -17.87 -2.63 10.31
C ARG A 27 -16.37 -2.97 10.39
N GLN A 28 -15.60 -2.77 9.33
CA GLN A 28 -14.25 -3.37 9.21
C GLN A 28 -13.14 -2.36 8.86
N GLY A 29 -13.48 -1.06 8.85
CA GLY A 29 -12.54 0.00 8.53
C GLY A 29 -12.44 0.29 7.04
N ASP A 30 -11.85 1.44 6.71
CA ASP A 30 -11.50 1.82 5.35
C ASP A 30 -10.17 1.17 5.00
N LYS A 31 -10.15 0.30 3.99
CA LYS A 31 -8.93 -0.32 3.47
C LYS A 31 -8.67 0.09 2.04
N VAL A 32 -7.42 -0.02 1.61
CA VAL A 32 -7.05 0.10 0.20
C VAL A 32 -6.25 -1.11 -0.21
N TYR A 33 -6.57 -1.64 -1.39
CA TYR A 33 -5.88 -2.71 -2.07
C TYR A 33 -5.16 -2.11 -3.27
N LEU A 34 -3.83 -2.08 -3.24
CA LEU A 34 -3.03 -1.70 -4.40
C LEU A 34 -2.46 -2.94 -5.07
N TYR A 35 -2.58 -2.97 -6.38
CA TYR A 35 -1.95 -3.95 -7.25
C TYR A 35 -0.84 -3.25 -8.04
N PHE A 36 0.39 -3.75 -7.90
CA PHE A 36 1.53 -3.26 -8.66
C PHE A 36 2.60 -4.35 -8.77
N SER A 37 3.46 -4.23 -9.79
CA SER A 37 4.58 -5.14 -10.00
C SER A 37 5.90 -4.40 -9.78
N LEU A 38 6.77 -5.00 -8.97
CA LEU A 38 8.13 -4.53 -8.77
C LEU A 38 9.12 -5.50 -9.41
N THR A 39 10.16 -4.97 -10.04
CA THR A 39 11.27 -5.78 -10.56
C THR A 39 12.17 -6.31 -9.44
N ASN A 40 12.22 -5.60 -8.31
CA ASN A 40 13.06 -5.93 -7.15
C ASN A 40 12.23 -5.99 -5.88
N HIS A 41 12.68 -6.80 -4.92
CA HIS A 41 12.11 -6.81 -3.58
C HIS A 41 12.37 -5.48 -2.87
N VAL A 42 11.31 -4.81 -2.41
CA VAL A 42 11.39 -3.59 -1.60
C VAL A 42 10.70 -3.84 -0.28
N GLU A 43 11.41 -3.62 0.82
CA GLU A 43 10.82 -3.66 2.16
C GLU A 43 10.16 -2.31 2.47
N ILE A 44 8.89 -2.38 2.89
CA ILE A 44 8.13 -1.20 3.28
C ILE A 44 8.01 -1.22 4.81
N PRO A 45 8.67 -0.29 5.52
CA PRO A 45 8.63 -0.27 6.97
C PRO A 45 7.24 0.07 7.51
N ILE A 46 6.95 -0.39 8.72
CA ILE A 46 5.77 0.05 9.48
C ILE A 46 5.74 1.58 9.61
N TYR A 47 4.52 2.13 9.67
CA TYR A 47 4.22 3.57 9.63
C TYR A 47 4.52 4.27 8.30
N SER A 48 4.82 3.51 7.24
CA SER A 48 4.77 4.06 5.88
C SER A 48 3.33 4.41 5.52
N TYR A 49 3.13 5.38 4.65
CA TYR A 49 1.79 5.78 4.23
C TYR A 49 1.73 6.08 2.74
N ILE A 50 0.53 6.00 2.20
CA ILE A 50 0.19 6.41 0.84
C ILE A 50 -0.95 7.41 0.89
N ASN A 51 -1.04 8.24 -0.16
CA ASN A 51 -2.20 9.08 -0.39
C ASN A 51 -2.95 8.52 -1.59
N TYR A 52 -4.15 7.98 -1.36
CA TYR A 52 -5.00 7.41 -2.41
C TYR A 52 -6.36 8.09 -2.41
N GLN A 53 -6.77 8.63 -3.56
CA GLN A 53 -8.06 9.30 -3.74
C GLN A 53 -8.37 10.37 -2.68
N GLY A 54 -7.37 11.15 -2.27
CA GLY A 54 -7.52 12.21 -1.26
C GLY A 54 -7.52 11.74 0.20
N GLN A 55 -7.33 10.45 0.46
CA GLN A 55 -7.23 9.88 1.81
C GLN A 55 -5.82 9.33 2.06
N ARG A 56 -5.29 9.56 3.26
CA ARG A 56 -4.04 8.95 3.71
C ARG A 56 -4.32 7.59 4.34
N TYR A 57 -3.61 6.57 3.89
CA TYR A 57 -3.62 5.23 4.46
C TYR A 57 -2.25 4.91 5.04
N THR A 58 -2.19 4.39 6.27
CA THR A 58 -0.92 4.15 6.98
C THR A 58 -0.74 2.67 7.28
N LEU A 59 0.42 2.13 6.98
CA LEU A 59 0.76 0.74 7.25
C LEU A 59 1.05 0.57 8.75
N TRP A 60 0.02 0.26 9.53
CA TRP A 60 0.14 0.07 10.98
C TRP A 60 0.79 -1.25 11.39
N LYS A 61 0.57 -2.30 10.58
CA LYS A 61 1.05 -3.66 10.85
C LYS A 61 1.76 -4.23 9.63
N PRO A 62 2.85 -5.00 9.82
CA PRO A 62 3.55 -5.65 8.71
C PRO A 62 2.67 -6.73 8.04
N GLU A 63 1.72 -7.31 8.78
CA GLU A 63 0.78 -8.34 8.29
C GLU A 63 -0.19 -7.82 7.22
N ASN A 64 -0.38 -6.49 7.14
CA ASN A 64 -1.21 -5.89 6.10
C ASN A 64 -0.46 -5.86 4.73
N LEU A 65 0.81 -6.26 4.70
CA LEU A 65 1.57 -6.48 3.47
C LEU A 65 1.46 -7.95 3.04
N THR A 66 0.50 -8.29 2.18
CA THR A 66 0.37 -9.67 1.67
C THR A 66 1.08 -9.80 0.33
N LYS A 67 2.24 -10.45 0.29
CA LYS A 67 2.99 -10.73 -0.94
C LYS A 67 2.46 -11.98 -1.64
N HIS A 68 1.82 -11.84 -2.79
CA HIS A 68 1.45 -12.95 -3.67
C HIS A 68 2.55 -13.21 -4.74
N GLY A 69 3.67 -13.79 -4.31
CA GLY A 69 4.76 -14.22 -5.21
C GLY A 69 5.78 -13.12 -5.56
N GLU A 70 6.57 -13.32 -6.63
CA GLU A 70 7.59 -12.35 -7.07
C GLU A 70 7.03 -11.13 -7.80
N ARG A 71 5.81 -11.22 -8.36
CA ARG A 71 5.26 -10.20 -9.27
C ARG A 71 3.95 -9.54 -8.85
N ASN A 72 3.24 -10.09 -7.86
CA ASN A 72 1.97 -9.53 -7.38
C ASN A 72 2.09 -9.26 -5.87
N LEU A 73 2.20 -8.00 -5.48
CA LEU A 73 2.15 -7.58 -4.09
C LEU A 73 0.77 -6.99 -3.83
N ASP A 74 0.00 -7.58 -2.91
CA ASP A 74 -1.27 -7.01 -2.46
C ASP A 74 -0.96 -6.13 -1.25
N TYR A 75 -0.96 -4.82 -1.48
CA TYR A 75 -0.74 -3.85 -0.42
C TYR A 75 -2.08 -3.57 0.25
N VAL A 76 -2.33 -4.15 1.42
CA VAL A 76 -3.48 -3.80 2.26
C VAL A 76 -3.03 -2.70 3.22
N VAL A 77 -3.78 -1.62 3.30
CA VAL A 77 -3.52 -0.56 4.27
C VAL A 77 -4.84 -0.20 4.93
N GLU A 78 -4.84 -0.15 6.27
CA GLU A 78 -5.99 0.23 7.12
C GLU A 78 -5.83 1.67 7.65
#